data_AF-A0A8H5UW66-F1
#
_entry.id   AF-A0A8H5UW66-F1
#
_cell.length_a   1.000
_cell.length_b   1.000
_cell.length_c   1.000
_cell.angle_alpha   90.00
_cell.angle_beta   90.00
_cell.angle_gamma   90.00
#
_symmetry.space_group_name_H-M   'P 1'
#
loop_
_entity.id
_entity.type
_entity.pdbx_description
1 polymer ?
#
loop_
_entity_poly.entity_id
_entity_poly.type
_entity_poly.pdbx_seq_one_letter_code
_entity_poly.pdbx_strand_id
1 'polypeptide(L)'
;MTFWRVNSNSRMTTLKGILTSKDIIKVFFDVKKNSNALYSEFKIKLAGVHDLQLMELLASGSPHRLRDIEDCFWRDAYRRQENGWRFWDLRGAVPSWCSHRIRDRWVQILPSLYAFYDAKLLPGRRKSMIATSNSKVEFSRYMIRDMEERRRAFMRRDVD
;
A
#
# COMPACT_ATOMS: atom_id res chain seq x y z
N MET A 1 11.10 -14.88 13.15
CA MET A 1 10.78 -13.47 12.85
C MET A 1 9.28 -13.28 13.06
N THR A 2 8.87 -12.77 14.21
CA THR A 2 7.46 -12.77 14.67
C THR A 2 6.75 -11.49 14.21
N PHE A 3 5.99 -11.58 13.12
CA PHE A 3 5.27 -10.46 12.50
C PHE A 3 4.01 -9.97 13.28
N TRP A 4 3.68 -10.56 14.44
CA TRP A 4 2.38 -10.37 15.11
C TRP A 4 2.44 -9.97 16.59
N ARG A 5 3.40 -9.14 17.01
CA ARG A 5 3.27 -8.52 18.34
C ARG A 5 2.32 -7.33 18.25
N VAL A 6 1.02 -7.58 18.40
CA VAL A 6 0.02 -6.53 18.58
C VAL A 6 0.27 -5.93 19.98
N ASN A 7 0.86 -4.74 20.01
CA ASN A 7 1.10 -4.00 21.24
C ASN A 7 -0.26 -3.60 21.83
N SER A 8 -0.49 -3.93 23.11
CA SER A 8 -1.74 -3.69 23.87
C SER A 8 -1.94 -2.21 24.22
N ASN A 9 -1.70 -1.33 23.25
CA ASN A 9 -1.95 0.10 23.33
C ASN A 9 -3.36 0.34 22.75
N SER A 10 -4.25 1.01 23.49
CA SER A 10 -5.68 1.18 23.15
C SER A 10 -5.95 1.76 21.76
N ARG A 11 -4.94 2.36 21.11
CA ARG A 11 -5.01 2.84 19.73
C ARG A 11 -4.96 1.71 18.69
N MET A 12 -4.37 0.55 18.97
CA MET A 12 -4.25 -0.57 18.01
C MET A 12 -5.48 -1.49 17.97
N THR A 13 -6.55 -1.14 18.70
CA THR A 13 -7.82 -1.89 18.70
C THR A 13 -8.74 -1.49 17.54
N THR A 14 -8.42 -0.42 16.81
CA THR A 14 -9.21 0.08 15.68
C THR A 14 -8.43 0.04 14.38
N LEU A 15 -9.12 -0.18 13.27
CA LEU A 15 -8.52 -0.10 11.93
C LEU A 15 -7.87 1.26 11.68
N LYS A 16 -8.51 2.36 12.12
CA LYS A 16 -7.94 3.70 12.03
C LYS A 16 -6.59 3.80 12.74
N GLY A 17 -6.47 3.27 13.96
CA GLY A 17 -5.22 3.28 14.69
C GLY A 17 -4.12 2.42 14.06
N ILE A 18 -4.48 1.26 13.51
CA ILE A 18 -3.55 0.41 12.74
C ILE A 18 -3.02 1.16 11.49
N LEU A 19 -3.93 1.77 10.73
CA LEU A 19 -3.58 2.50 9.50
C LEU A 19 -2.78 3.78 9.76
N THR A 20 -2.99 4.44 10.90
CA THR A 20 -2.28 5.68 11.29
C THR A 20 -0.99 5.45 12.08
N SER A 21 -0.72 4.22 12.52
CA SER A 21 0.52 3.88 13.22
C SER A 21 1.75 3.99 12.30
N LYS A 22 2.87 4.51 12.78
CA LYS A 22 4.14 4.47 12.03
C LYS A 22 4.91 3.17 12.23
N ASP A 23 4.60 2.44 13.30
CA ASP A 23 5.33 1.25 13.73
C ASP A 23 4.86 -0.01 12.99
N ILE A 24 3.64 0.02 12.45
CA ILE A 24 3.13 -1.04 11.59
C ILE A 24 3.43 -0.68 10.14
N ILE A 25 4.18 -1.52 9.44
CA ILE A 25 4.40 -1.37 8.00
C ILE A 25 3.12 -1.71 7.25
N LYS A 26 2.58 -0.77 6.48
CA LYS A 26 1.50 -1.02 5.53
C LYS A 26 2.08 -1.07 4.12
N VAL A 27 1.89 -2.21 3.49
CA VAL A 27 2.38 -2.46 2.14
C VAL A 27 1.27 -2.16 1.14
N PHE A 28 1.53 -1.25 0.21
CA PHE A 28 0.62 -0.92 -0.89
C PHE A 28 1.36 -1.04 -2.22
N PHE A 29 0.65 -1.44 -3.28
CA PHE A 29 1.15 -1.31 -4.64
C PHE A 29 0.60 -0.02 -5.23
N ASP A 30 1.44 1.01 -5.34
CA ASP A 30 1.03 2.40 -5.64
C ASP A 30 -0.02 2.98 -4.66
N VAL A 31 0.44 3.61 -3.58
CA VAL A 31 -0.44 4.10 -2.49
C VAL A 31 -1.33 5.29 -2.86
N LYS A 32 -1.14 5.94 -4.02
CA LYS A 32 -1.80 7.24 -4.32
C LYS A 32 -3.32 7.17 -4.21
N LYS A 33 -3.93 6.21 -4.90
CA LYS A 33 -5.39 6.07 -4.96
C LYS A 33 -5.97 5.71 -3.58
N ASN A 34 -5.35 4.76 -2.88
CA ASN A 34 -5.80 4.33 -1.56
C ASN A 34 -5.68 5.44 -0.51
N SER A 35 -4.55 6.18 -0.50
CA SER A 35 -4.36 7.30 0.41
C SER A 35 -5.38 8.42 0.18
N ASN A 36 -5.70 8.73 -1.08
CA ASN A 36 -6.73 9.70 -1.41
C ASN A 36 -8.10 9.28 -0.86
N ALA A 37 -8.57 8.07 -1.17
CA ALA A 37 -9.86 7.55 -0.72
C ALA A 37 -9.97 7.49 0.81
N LEU A 38 -8.92 6.98 1.49
CA LEU A 38 -8.89 6.91 2.95
C LEU A 38 -8.97 8.29 3.61
N TYR A 39 -8.34 9.30 3.01
CA TYR A 39 -8.38 10.66 3.54
C TYR A 39 -9.67 11.39 3.18
N SER A 40 -10.15 11.31 1.94
CA SER A 40 -11.35 12.03 1.49
C SER A 40 -12.59 11.57 2.26
N GLU A 41 -12.79 10.26 2.38
CA GLU A 41 -13.98 9.65 2.97
C GLU A 41 -13.90 9.54 4.49
N PHE A 42 -12.75 9.14 5.03
CA PHE A 42 -12.63 8.77 6.46
C PHE A 42 -11.67 9.66 7.26
N LYS A 43 -11.03 10.65 6.61
CA LYS A 43 -10.00 11.52 7.22
C LYS A 43 -8.87 10.71 7.88
N ILE A 44 -8.55 9.53 7.32
CA ILE A 44 -7.48 8.66 7.81
C ILE A 44 -6.15 9.13 7.22
N LYS A 45 -5.22 9.50 8.09
CA LYS A 45 -3.84 9.87 7.72
C LYS A 45 -2.96 8.62 7.75
N LEU A 46 -2.90 7.92 6.62
CA LEU A 46 -2.10 6.71 6.48
C LEU A 46 -0.63 6.99 6.84
N ALA A 47 -0.01 6.13 7.63
CA ALA A 47 1.39 6.27 8.06
C ALA A 47 2.11 4.93 7.97
N GLY A 48 3.45 4.89 8.03
CA GLY A 48 4.20 3.63 7.94
C GLY A 48 4.03 2.92 6.59
N VAL A 49 3.84 3.68 5.50
CA VAL A 49 3.60 3.12 4.16
C VAL A 49 4.91 2.73 3.50
N HIS A 50 4.97 1.51 3.01
CA HIS A 50 6.00 1.07 2.07
C HIS A 50 5.33 0.76 0.73
N ASP A 51 5.67 1.54 -0.30
CA ASP A 51 5.10 1.39 -1.65
C ASP A 51 5.92 0.37 -2.46
N LEU A 52 5.30 -0.78 -2.77
CA LEU A 52 5.94 -1.87 -3.49
C LEU A 52 6.36 -1.50 -4.90
N GLN A 53 5.65 -0.60 -5.57
CA GLN A 53 6.03 -0.19 -6.92
C GLN A 53 7.33 0.62 -6.87
N LEU A 54 7.52 1.42 -5.81
CA LEU A 54 8.80 2.10 -5.57
C LEU A 54 9.91 1.13 -5.17
N MET A 55 9.59 0.12 -4.34
CA MET A 55 10.56 -0.93 -4.00
C MET A 55 11.01 -1.69 -5.25
N GLU A 56 10.09 -2.04 -6.16
CA GLU A 56 10.40 -2.67 -7.44
C GLU A 56 11.33 -1.79 -8.27
N LEU A 57 10.97 -0.52 -8.49
CA LEU A 57 11.77 0.43 -9.26
C LEU A 57 13.21 0.53 -8.72
N LEU A 58 13.37 0.60 -7.40
CA LEU A 58 14.68 0.73 -6.76
C LEU A 58 15.47 -0.58 -6.73
N ALA A 59 14.79 -1.73 -6.80
CA ALA A 59 15.40 -3.05 -6.81
C ALA A 59 15.69 -3.58 -8.22
N SER A 60 14.98 -3.09 -9.24
CA SER A 60 15.07 -3.58 -10.64
C SER A 60 16.36 -3.15 -11.34
N GLY A 61 17.04 -2.12 -10.84
CA GLY A 61 18.26 -1.57 -11.44
C GLY A 61 18.04 -0.88 -12.79
N SER A 62 16.83 -0.90 -13.32
CA SER A 62 16.44 -0.26 -14.58
C SER A 62 15.35 0.78 -14.31
N PRO A 63 15.73 2.05 -14.09
CA PRO A 63 14.81 3.09 -13.60
C PRO A 63 13.80 3.57 -14.66
N HIS A 64 13.81 3.00 -15.87
CA HIS A 64 13.04 3.52 -17.01
C HIS A 64 11.68 2.82 -17.22
N ARG A 65 11.37 1.77 -16.45
CA ARG A 65 10.10 1.06 -16.56
C ARG A 65 9.54 0.74 -15.19
N LEU A 66 8.42 1.38 -14.84
CA LEU A 66 7.58 0.95 -13.73
C LEU A 66 6.81 -0.30 -14.17
N ARG A 67 6.87 -1.35 -13.36
CA ARG A 67 6.04 -2.53 -13.58
C ARG A 67 4.68 -2.37 -12.92
N ASP A 68 3.69 -3.03 -13.51
CA ASP A 68 2.45 -3.29 -12.84
C ASP A 68 2.58 -4.52 -11.91
N ILE A 69 1.53 -4.79 -11.15
CA ILE A 69 1.52 -5.84 -10.15
C ILE A 69 1.54 -7.24 -10.76
N GLU A 70 1.03 -7.38 -11.99
CA GLU A 70 0.98 -8.64 -12.72
C GLU A 70 2.38 -9.01 -13.25
N ASP A 71 3.10 -8.05 -13.83
CA ASP A 71 4.51 -8.15 -14.20
C ASP A 71 5.36 -8.55 -12.99
N CYS A 72 5.15 -7.90 -11.83
CA CYS A 72 5.85 -8.25 -10.59
C CYS A 72 5.52 -9.68 -10.14
N PHE A 73 4.27 -10.10 -10.24
CA PHE A 73 3.87 -11.45 -9.87
C PHE A 73 4.57 -12.50 -10.73
N TRP A 74 4.43 -12.42 -12.05
CA TRP A 74 4.93 -13.43 -12.97
C TRP A 74 6.46 -13.55 -12.95
N ARG A 75 7.14 -12.42 -12.73
CA ARG A 75 8.62 -12.39 -12.77
C ARG A 75 9.27 -12.70 -11.43
N ASP A 76 8.75 -12.11 -10.36
CA ASP A 76 9.48 -12.01 -9.10
C ASP A 76 8.85 -12.85 -7.98
N ALA A 77 7.52 -13.00 -7.97
CA ALA A 77 6.82 -13.86 -6.99
C ALA A 77 6.69 -15.32 -7.46
N TYR A 78 6.33 -15.56 -8.72
CA TYR A 78 6.06 -16.89 -9.28
C TYR A 78 7.30 -17.79 -9.23
N ARG A 79 8.47 -17.26 -9.63
CA ARG A 79 9.73 -18.02 -9.73
C ARG A 79 10.32 -18.46 -8.39
N ARG A 80 9.85 -17.91 -7.27
CA ARG A 80 10.38 -18.18 -5.92
C ARG A 80 9.58 -19.21 -5.12
N GLN A 81 8.51 -19.77 -5.68
CA GLN A 81 7.73 -20.79 -4.97
C GLN A 81 8.38 -22.17 -5.14
N GLU A 82 9.20 -22.58 -4.15
CA GLU A 82 9.70 -23.96 -4.01
C GLU A 82 8.55 -24.98 -3.82
N ASN A 83 7.37 -24.52 -3.39
CA ASN A 83 6.24 -25.37 -3.00
C ASN A 83 5.01 -25.06 -3.86
N GLY A 84 5.13 -25.28 -5.17
CA GLY A 84 4.11 -25.01 -6.17
C GLY A 84 2.67 -25.14 -5.64
N TRP A 85 1.91 -24.05 -5.75
CA TRP A 85 0.44 -24.05 -5.86
C TRP A 85 -0.44 -24.09 -4.61
N ARG A 86 0.02 -23.76 -3.39
CA ARG A 86 -0.92 -23.54 -2.27
C ARG A 86 -1.71 -22.22 -2.33
N PHE A 87 -1.39 -21.33 -3.25
CA PHE A 87 -2.06 -20.04 -3.37
C PHE A 87 -3.37 -20.09 -4.17
N TRP A 88 -3.56 -21.11 -5.01
CA TRP A 88 -4.75 -21.28 -5.85
C TRP A 88 -5.78 -22.27 -5.27
N ASP A 89 -5.49 -22.88 -4.12
CA ASP A 89 -6.43 -23.80 -3.44
C ASP A 89 -7.60 -23.06 -2.74
N LEU A 90 -7.62 -21.73 -2.80
CA LEU A 90 -8.81 -20.94 -2.42
C LEU A 90 -9.98 -21.10 -3.40
N ARG A 91 -9.82 -21.82 -4.52
CA ARG A 91 -10.98 -22.27 -5.31
C ARG A 91 -11.87 -23.24 -4.52
N GLY A 92 -11.32 -23.96 -3.54
CA GLY A 92 -12.10 -24.83 -2.64
C GLY A 92 -12.63 -24.13 -1.39
N ALA A 93 -11.97 -23.07 -0.92
CA ALA A 93 -12.32 -22.37 0.33
C ALA A 93 -13.21 -21.13 0.15
N VAL A 94 -13.46 -20.71 -1.09
CA VAL A 94 -14.25 -19.51 -1.40
C VAL A 94 -15.46 -19.95 -2.21
N PRO A 95 -16.69 -19.85 -1.67
CA PRO A 95 -17.91 -20.19 -2.40
C PRO A 95 -17.96 -19.50 -3.76
N SER A 96 -18.49 -20.16 -4.78
CA SER A 96 -18.52 -19.67 -6.18
C SER A 96 -19.10 -18.26 -6.34
N TRP A 97 -19.97 -17.84 -5.43
CA TRP A 97 -20.56 -16.49 -5.37
C TRP A 97 -19.65 -15.41 -4.74
N CYS A 98 -18.58 -15.80 -4.03
CA CYS A 98 -17.53 -14.90 -3.51
C CYS A 98 -16.40 -14.62 -4.52
N SER A 99 -16.40 -15.32 -5.67
CA SER A 99 -15.31 -15.30 -6.68
C SER A 99 -15.02 -13.92 -7.30
N HIS A 100 -15.97 -12.99 -7.27
CA HIS A 100 -15.82 -11.63 -7.83
C HIS A 100 -15.55 -10.53 -6.79
N ARG A 101 -15.62 -10.85 -5.49
CA ARG A 101 -15.53 -9.83 -4.41
C ARG A 101 -14.24 -9.89 -3.60
N ILE A 102 -13.48 -10.99 -3.66
CA ILE A 102 -12.05 -10.99 -3.28
C ILE A 102 -11.23 -10.62 -4.54
N ARG A 103 -11.37 -9.36 -4.99
CA ARG A 103 -10.65 -8.84 -6.15
C ARG A 103 -9.15 -8.68 -5.92
N ASP A 104 -8.71 -8.80 -4.68
CA ASP A 104 -7.31 -8.59 -4.34
C ASP A 104 -6.59 -9.91 -4.06
N ARG A 105 -6.68 -10.87 -4.98
CA ARG A 105 -5.75 -12.03 -5.03
C ARG A 105 -4.28 -11.55 -4.93
N TRP A 106 -4.03 -10.34 -5.43
CA TRP A 106 -2.74 -9.70 -5.34
C TRP A 106 -2.32 -9.26 -3.93
N VAL A 107 -3.26 -8.98 -3.00
CA VAL A 107 -2.89 -8.60 -1.62
C VAL A 107 -2.16 -9.73 -0.91
N GLN A 108 -2.52 -10.97 -1.22
CA GLN A 108 -1.91 -12.14 -0.62
C GLN A 108 -0.45 -12.36 -1.10
N ILE A 109 -0.02 -11.79 -2.25
CA ILE A 109 1.38 -11.89 -2.73
C ILE A 109 2.27 -10.75 -2.22
N LEU A 110 1.70 -9.67 -1.67
CA LEU A 110 2.46 -8.49 -1.26
C LEU A 110 3.54 -8.80 -0.23
N PRO A 111 3.33 -9.65 0.80
CA PRO A 111 4.39 -10.00 1.74
C PRO A 111 5.60 -10.68 1.06
N SER A 112 5.34 -11.53 0.06
CA SER A 112 6.40 -12.21 -0.70
C SER A 112 7.19 -11.24 -1.58
N LEU A 113 6.49 -10.38 -2.32
CA LEU A 113 7.13 -9.32 -3.11
C LEU A 113 7.89 -8.34 -2.24
N TYR A 114 7.33 -7.98 -1.08
CA TYR A 114 7.98 -7.14 -0.10
C TYR A 114 9.30 -7.76 0.32
N ALA A 115 9.30 -8.98 0.86
CA ALA A 115 10.52 -9.66 1.29
C ALA A 115 11.56 -9.76 0.16
N PHE A 116 11.12 -10.03 -1.07
CA PHE A 116 11.99 -10.11 -2.24
C PHE A 116 12.69 -8.79 -2.57
N TYR A 117 11.95 -7.69 -2.66
CA TYR A 117 12.55 -6.39 -2.95
C TYR A 117 13.35 -5.87 -1.76
N ASP A 118 12.85 -6.09 -0.55
CA ASP A 118 13.50 -5.70 0.70
C ASP A 118 14.92 -6.26 0.83
N ALA A 119 15.09 -7.54 0.47
CA ALA A 119 16.40 -8.21 0.43
C ALA A 119 17.37 -7.62 -0.61
N LYS A 120 16.86 -6.93 -1.64
CA LYS A 120 17.66 -6.27 -2.68
C LYS A 120 17.92 -4.78 -2.41
N LEU A 121 17.20 -4.19 -1.45
CA LEU A 121 17.32 -2.77 -1.16
C LEU A 121 18.52 -2.49 -0.25
N LEU A 122 19.48 -1.74 -0.79
CA LEU A 122 20.54 -1.13 0.02
C LEU A 122 19.92 -0.17 1.08
N PRO A 123 20.51 -0.03 2.27
CA PRO A 123 19.95 0.80 3.35
C PRO A 123 19.62 2.24 2.94
N GLY A 124 20.45 2.88 2.10
CA GLY A 124 20.18 4.22 1.57
C GLY A 124 18.95 4.28 0.66
N ARG A 125 18.76 3.28 -0.19
CA ARG A 125 17.57 3.17 -1.07
C ARG A 125 16.30 2.93 -0.27
N ARG A 126 16.36 2.18 0.83
CA ARG A 126 15.21 1.99 1.74
C ARG A 126 14.73 3.31 2.34
N LYS A 127 15.65 4.16 2.83
CA LYS A 127 15.29 5.48 3.36
C LYS A 127 14.63 6.34 2.29
N SER A 128 15.17 6.34 1.08
CA SER A 128 14.58 7.04 -0.07
C SER A 128 13.18 6.52 -0.38
N MET A 129 12.98 5.20 -0.42
CA MET A 129 11.68 4.56 -0.68
C MET A 129 10.63 4.99 0.36
N ILE A 130 10.98 4.99 1.64
CA ILE A 130 10.08 5.41 2.73
C ILE A 130 9.75 6.90 2.60
N ALA A 131 10.75 7.75 2.33
CA ALA A 131 10.54 9.18 2.14
C ALA A 131 9.60 9.45 0.95
N THR A 132 9.84 8.83 -0.19
CA THR A 132 8.99 8.98 -1.38
C THR A 132 7.58 8.43 -1.14
N SER A 133 7.45 7.29 -0.45
CA SER A 133 6.13 6.72 -0.07
C SER A 133 5.33 7.71 0.79
N ASN A 134 5.97 8.33 1.78
CA ASN A 134 5.35 9.35 2.62
C ASN A 134 4.99 10.60 1.81
N SER A 135 5.86 11.07 0.91
CA SER A 135 5.55 12.20 0.03
C SER A 135 4.33 11.94 -0.87
N LYS A 136 4.13 10.70 -1.36
CA LYS A 136 2.92 10.33 -2.13
C LYS A 136 1.65 10.46 -1.29
N VAL A 137 1.68 10.00 -0.03
CA VAL A 137 0.54 10.13 0.90
C VAL A 137 0.26 11.59 1.23
N GLU A 138 1.31 12.37 1.49
CA GLU A 138 1.22 13.79 1.81
C GLU A 138 0.68 14.62 0.64
N PHE A 139 1.12 14.30 -0.59
CA PHE A 139 0.60 14.94 -1.80
C PHE A 139 -0.91 14.69 -1.97
N SER A 140 -1.38 13.46 -1.81
CA SER A 140 -2.81 13.14 -1.85
C SER A 140 -3.62 13.99 -0.86
N ARG A 141 -3.08 14.16 0.35
CA ARG A 141 -3.72 14.95 1.41
C ARG A 141 -3.76 16.44 1.07
N TYR A 142 -2.65 16.99 0.59
CA TYR A 142 -2.56 18.39 0.19
C TYR A 142 -3.61 18.73 -0.87
N MET A 143 -3.71 17.91 -1.92
CA MET A 143 -4.66 18.13 -3.02
C MET A 143 -6.11 18.14 -2.53
N ILE A 144 -6.48 17.24 -1.61
CA ILE A 144 -7.84 17.21 -1.04
C ILE A 144 -8.11 18.49 -0.24
N ARG A 145 -7.17 18.94 0.58
CA ARG A 145 -7.34 20.14 1.40
C ARG A 145 -7.47 21.40 0.54
N ASP A 146 -6.59 21.57 -0.45
CA ASP A 146 -6.66 22.70 -1.39
C ASP A 146 -8.00 22.74 -2.15
N MET A 147 -8.50 21.58 -2.61
CA MET A 147 -9.81 21.50 -3.26
C MET A 147 -10.98 21.85 -2.31
N GLU A 148 -10.93 21.40 -1.06
CA GLU A 148 -11.93 21.77 -0.05
C GLU A 148 -11.89 23.28 0.26
N GLU A 149 -10.70 23.87 0.37
CA GLU A 149 -10.50 25.30 0.62
C GLU A 149 -11.03 26.15 -0.54
N ARG A 150 -10.71 25.80 -1.79
CA ARG A 150 -11.24 26.47 -2.99
C ARG A 150 -12.76 26.42 -3.05
N ARG A 151 -13.36 25.26 -2.75
CA ARG A 151 -14.82 25.12 -2.69
C ARG A 151 -15.43 26.00 -1.61
N ARG A 152 -14.85 26.06 -0.41
CA ARG A 152 -15.32 26.95 0.66
C ARG A 152 -15.20 28.42 0.27
N ALA A 153 -14.10 28.81 -0.37
CA ALA A 153 -13.90 30.19 -0.83
C ALA A 153 -14.91 30.59 -1.91
N PHE A 154 -15.24 29.67 -2.83
CA PHE A 154 -16.29 29.88 -3.82
C PHE A 154 -17.66 30.09 -3.16
N MET A 155 -18.08 29.19 -2.27
CA MET A 155 -19.37 29.29 -1.58
C MET A 155 -19.52 30.55 -0.71
N ARG A 156 -18.42 31.12 -0.20
CA ARG A 156 -18.48 32.39 0.55
C ARG A 156 -18.72 33.60 -0.35
N ARG A 157 -18.21 33.59 -1.59
CA ARG A 157 -18.43 34.70 -2.54
C ARG A 157 -19.86 34.78 -3.04
N ASP A 158 -20.61 33.68 -3.01
CA ASP A 158 -22.01 33.64 -3.45
C ASP A 158 -23.00 34.10 -2.34
N VAL A 159 -22.50 34.37 -1.13
CA VAL A 159 -23.29 34.79 0.04
C VAL A 159 -23.14 36.29 0.34
N ASP A 160 -22.15 36.95 -0.27
CA ASP A 160 -21.87 38.39 -0.19
C ASP A 160 -22.36 39.11 -1.46
#